data_AF-A0A6G2G0J9-F1
#
_entry.id   AF-A0A6G2G0J9-F1
#
_cell.length_a   1.000
_cell.length_b   1.000
_cell.length_c   1.000
_cell.angle_alpha   90.00
_cell.angle_beta   90.00
_cell.angle_gamma   90.00
#
_symmetry.space_group_name_H-M   'P 1'
#
loop_
_entity.id
_entity.type
_entity.pdbx_description
1 polymer ?
#
loop_
_entity_poly.entity_id
_entity_poly.type
_entity_poly.pdbx_seq_one_letter_code
_entity_poly.pdbx_strand_id
1 'polypeptide(L)'
;MTDESDSDAVLDALFSTIEARKAELPDDSYTTTLFTHEKGENYVLEKIGEETTEAILAAKDDDTEELLAESADLVYHLLVLLSMKGASLDDLRAELRDRF
;
A
#
# COMPACT_ATOMS: atom_id res chain seq x y z
N MET A 1 -6.73 25.30 -5.19
CA MET A 1 -6.12 24.88 -3.92
C MET A 1 -6.79 23.57 -3.56
N THR A 2 -6.31 22.46 -4.13
CA THR A 2 -6.43 21.18 -3.44
C THR A 2 -5.61 21.36 -2.17
N ASP A 3 -6.29 21.28 -1.05
CA ASP A 3 -5.71 21.53 0.25
C ASP A 3 -4.62 20.47 0.49
N GLU A 4 -3.37 20.87 0.71
CA GLU A 4 -2.28 19.92 1.01
C GLU A 4 -2.63 19.01 2.21
N SER A 5 -3.56 19.42 3.08
CA SER A 5 -4.03 18.57 4.17
C SER A 5 -4.89 17.38 3.74
N ASP A 6 -5.51 17.41 2.55
CA ASP A 6 -6.47 16.40 2.12
C ASP A 6 -5.76 15.16 1.50
N SER A 7 -4.66 15.38 0.78
CA SER A 7 -3.86 14.26 0.22
C SER A 7 -3.05 13.53 1.29
N ASP A 8 -2.50 14.24 2.27
CA ASP A 8 -1.85 13.62 3.42
C ASP A 8 -2.87 12.80 4.24
N ALA A 9 -4.09 13.32 4.39
CA ALA A 9 -5.15 12.63 5.11
C ALA A 9 -5.51 11.25 4.52
N VAL A 10 -5.41 11.05 3.20
CA VAL A 10 -5.72 9.75 2.58
C VAL A 10 -4.70 8.69 2.97
N LEU A 11 -3.41 8.98 2.85
CA LEU A 11 -2.35 8.03 3.22
C LEU A 11 -2.32 7.80 4.73
N ASP A 12 -2.56 8.84 5.53
CA ASP A 12 -2.69 8.72 6.99
C ASP A 12 -3.85 7.79 7.38
N ALA A 13 -5.03 8.01 6.81
CA ALA A 13 -6.20 7.19 7.08
C ALA A 13 -5.98 5.73 6.63
N LEU A 14 -5.35 5.53 5.47
CA LEU A 14 -5.04 4.21 4.95
C LEU A 14 -4.05 3.46 5.85
N PHE A 15 -2.94 4.11 6.21
CA PHE A 15 -1.93 3.50 7.07
C PHE A 15 -2.47 3.22 8.47
N SER A 16 -3.24 4.16 9.05
CA SER A 16 -3.92 3.94 10.33
C SER A 16 -4.88 2.75 10.28
N THR A 17 -5.58 2.56 9.16
CA THR A 17 -6.47 1.40 8.97
C THR A 17 -5.68 0.10 8.88
N ILE A 18 -4.52 0.10 8.21
CA ILE A 18 -3.63 -1.06 8.13
C ILE A 18 -3.12 -1.44 9.52
N GLU A 19 -2.63 -0.48 10.31
CA GLU A 19 -2.15 -0.73 11.68
C GLU A 19 -3.27 -1.24 12.61
N ALA A 20 -4.47 -0.66 12.52
CA ALA A 20 -5.62 -1.13 13.29
C ALA A 20 -5.95 -2.58 12.97
N ARG A 21 -6.01 -2.95 11.68
CA ARG A 21 -6.30 -4.32 11.24
C ARG A 21 -5.20 -5.30 11.59
N LYS A 22 -3.93 -4.88 11.58
CA LYS A 22 -2.80 -5.68 12.07
C LYS A 22 -2.93 -5.99 13.56
N ALA A 23 -3.41 -5.03 14.36
CA ALA A 23 -3.57 -5.19 15.79
C ALA A 23 -4.81 -6.02 16.16
N GLU A 24 -5.92 -5.81 15.46
CA GLU A 24 -7.24 -6.39 15.79
C GLU A 24 -7.51 -7.73 15.09
N LEU A 25 -6.92 -7.95 13.92
CA LEU A 25 -7.08 -9.15 13.08
C LEU A 25 -8.55 -9.58 12.87
N PRO A 26 -9.45 -8.71 12.38
CA PRO A 26 -10.84 -9.09 12.10
C PRO A 26 -10.94 -10.19 11.04
N ASP A 27 -11.82 -11.19 11.26
CA ASP A 27 -11.93 -12.40 10.43
C ASP A 27 -12.30 -12.12 8.96
N ASP A 28 -13.10 -11.10 8.67
CA ASP A 28 -13.59 -10.76 7.32
C ASP A 28 -12.77 -9.64 6.65
N SER A 29 -11.47 -9.54 6.93
CA SER A 29 -10.61 -8.50 6.35
C SER A 29 -9.51 -9.07 5.47
N TYR A 30 -9.44 -8.55 4.24
CA TYR A 30 -8.30 -8.79 3.35
C TYR A 30 -6.96 -8.43 3.99
N THR A 31 -6.90 -7.31 4.73
CA THR A 31 -5.68 -6.89 5.44
C THR A 31 -5.28 -7.94 6.49
N THR A 32 -6.23 -8.55 7.21
CA THR A 32 -5.96 -9.65 8.14
C THR A 32 -5.32 -10.82 7.42
N THR A 33 -5.84 -11.21 6.25
CA THR A 33 -5.24 -12.26 5.43
C THR A 33 -3.79 -11.94 5.08
N LEU A 34 -3.48 -10.70 4.69
CA LEU A 34 -2.09 -10.31 4.39
C LEU A 34 -1.15 -10.51 5.57
N PHE A 35 -1.59 -10.21 6.80
CA PHE A 35 -0.77 -10.38 8.00
C PHE A 35 -0.72 -11.82 8.55
N THR A 36 -1.72 -12.64 8.25
CA THR A 36 -1.87 -13.99 8.83
C THR A 36 -1.63 -15.12 7.83
N HIS A 37 -1.39 -14.80 6.56
CA HIS A 37 -1.13 -15.79 5.52
C HIS A 37 0.04 -16.71 5.90
N GLU A 38 -0.07 -18.00 5.62
CA GLU A 38 0.95 -19.00 6.01
C GLU A 38 2.32 -18.77 5.35
N LYS A 39 2.34 -18.16 4.16
CA LYS A 39 3.57 -17.70 3.47
C LYS A 39 4.22 -16.48 4.14
N GLY A 40 3.54 -15.87 5.13
CA GLY A 40 3.98 -14.66 5.82
C GLY A 40 4.27 -13.52 4.84
N GLU A 41 5.38 -12.83 5.07
CA GLU A 41 5.85 -11.71 4.24
C GLU A 41 5.93 -12.05 2.74
N ASN A 42 6.28 -13.28 2.38
CA ASN A 42 6.38 -13.67 0.97
C ASN A 42 5.05 -13.51 0.23
N TYR A 43 3.91 -13.64 0.90
CA TYR A 43 2.61 -13.42 0.28
C TYR A 43 2.43 -11.96 -0.16
N VAL A 44 2.82 -11.01 0.70
CA VAL A 44 2.75 -9.58 0.39
C VAL A 44 3.74 -9.22 -0.72
N LEU A 45 4.94 -9.82 -0.71
CA LEU A 45 5.93 -9.63 -1.78
C LEU A 45 5.44 -10.17 -3.14
N GLU A 46 4.73 -11.31 -3.14
CA GLU A 46 4.08 -11.84 -4.35
C GLU A 46 3.05 -10.84 -4.91
N LYS A 47 2.18 -10.27 -4.05
CA LYS A 47 1.21 -9.24 -4.46
C LYS A 47 1.90 -8.00 -5.02
N ILE A 48 2.93 -7.47 -4.35
CA ILE A 48 3.71 -6.33 -4.89
C ILE A 48 4.23 -6.62 -6.29
N GLY A 49 4.74 -7.84 -6.55
CA GLY A 49 5.21 -8.24 -7.88
C GLY A 49 4.11 -8.32 -8.93
N GLU A 50 2.93 -8.80 -8.54
CA GLU A 50 1.70 -8.85 -9.35
C GLU A 50 1.27 -7.43 -9.75
N GLU A 51 0.98 -6.56 -8.77
CA GLU A 51 0.49 -5.20 -9.00
C GLU A 51 1.51 -4.35 -9.80
N THR A 52 2.81 -4.57 -9.56
CA THR A 52 3.87 -3.90 -10.34
C THR A 52 3.80 -4.31 -11.81
N THR A 53 3.59 -5.60 -12.08
CA THR A 53 3.50 -6.11 -13.44
C THR A 53 2.26 -5.57 -14.14
N GLU A 54 1.12 -5.54 -13.43
CA GLU A 54 -0.16 -5.04 -13.95
C GLU A 54 -0.09 -3.55 -14.23
N ALA A 55 0.45 -2.73 -13.32
CA ALA A 55 0.67 -1.30 -13.55
C ALA A 55 1.57 -1.04 -14.78
N ILE A 56 2.63 -1.84 -14.98
CA ILE A 56 3.48 -1.74 -16.17
C ILE A 56 2.70 -2.05 -17.45
N LEU A 57 1.86 -3.09 -17.43
CA LEU A 57 1.06 -3.49 -18.58
C LEU A 57 -0.03 -2.46 -18.89
N ALA A 58 -0.74 -1.95 -17.88
CA ALA A 58 -1.72 -0.89 -18.02
C ALA A 58 -1.10 0.38 -18.64
N ALA A 59 0.07 0.79 -18.16
CA ALA A 59 0.81 1.92 -18.74
C ALA A 59 1.23 1.65 -20.19
N LYS A 60 1.66 0.44 -20.52
CA LYS A 60 2.03 0.04 -21.89
C LYS A 60 0.83 0.12 -22.84
N ASP A 61 -0.37 -0.20 -22.36
CA ASP A 61 -1.58 -0.27 -23.16
C ASP A 61 -2.38 1.06 -23.16
N ASP A 62 -1.79 2.14 -22.62
CA ASP A 62 -2.40 3.47 -22.47
C ASP A 62 -3.73 3.44 -21.69
N ASP A 63 -3.92 2.45 -20.82
CA ASP A 63 -5.12 2.32 -19.97
C ASP A 63 -4.90 3.09 -18.66
N THR A 64 -5.44 4.31 -18.61
CA THR A 64 -5.27 5.19 -17.44
C THR A 64 -6.10 4.73 -16.25
N GLU A 65 -7.25 4.10 -16.48
CA GLU A 65 -8.13 3.65 -15.38
C GLU A 65 -7.47 2.47 -14.65
N GLU A 66 -7.01 1.49 -15.42
CA GLU A 66 -6.29 0.33 -14.88
C GLU A 66 -4.97 0.76 -14.23
N LEU A 67 -4.22 1.67 -14.86
CA LEU A 67 -2.96 2.16 -14.29
C LEU A 67 -3.16 2.78 -12.91
N LEU A 68 -4.24 3.53 -12.70
CA LEU A 68 -4.55 4.13 -11.40
C LEU A 68 -4.99 3.07 -10.39
N ALA A 69 -5.76 2.07 -10.80
CA ALA A 69 -6.17 0.96 -9.95
C ALA A 69 -4.96 0.16 -9.44
N GLU A 70 -4.10 -0.31 -10.34
CA GLU A 70 -2.94 -1.14 -9.97
C GLU A 70 -1.86 -0.35 -9.24
N SER A 71 -1.75 0.95 -9.52
CA SER A 71 -0.89 1.83 -8.73
C SER A 71 -1.40 1.97 -7.29
N ALA A 72 -2.72 2.01 -7.08
CA ALA A 72 -3.30 2.09 -5.75
C ALA A 72 -3.08 0.77 -4.97
N ASP A 73 -3.26 -0.38 -5.62
CA ASP A 73 -3.01 -1.69 -5.02
C ASP A 73 -1.51 -1.89 -4.71
N LEU A 74 -0.63 -1.46 -5.62
CA LEU A 74 0.82 -1.44 -5.38
C LEU A 74 1.19 -0.59 -4.15
N VAL A 75 0.65 0.63 -4.05
CA VAL A 75 0.89 1.51 -2.88
C VAL A 75 0.35 0.87 -1.62
N TYR A 76 -0.85 0.30 -1.65
CA TYR A 76 -1.45 -0.36 -0.49
C TYR A 76 -0.59 -1.53 0.00
N HIS A 77 -0.16 -2.40 -0.91
CA HIS A 77 0.71 -3.53 -0.57
C HIS A 77 2.09 -3.11 -0.07
N LEU A 78 2.65 -2.02 -0.61
CA LEU A 78 3.87 -1.41 -0.08
C LEU A 78 3.68 -0.92 1.36
N LEU A 79 2.57 -0.24 1.68
CA LEU A 79 2.27 0.22 3.04
C LEU A 79 2.11 -0.94 4.02
N VAL A 80 1.46 -2.04 3.61
CA VAL A 80 1.37 -3.27 4.41
C VAL A 80 2.76 -3.84 4.68
N LEU A 81 3.64 -3.89 3.68
CA LEU A 81 5.02 -4.36 3.85
C LEU A 81 5.80 -3.46 4.83
N LEU A 82 5.70 -2.13 4.71
CA LEU A 82 6.33 -1.20 5.64
C LEU A 82 5.85 -1.42 7.07
N SER A 83 4.55 -1.60 7.27
CA SER A 83 3.97 -1.99 8.55
C SER A 83 4.56 -3.30 9.08
N MET A 84 4.68 -4.35 8.26
CA MET A 84 5.31 -5.62 8.66
C MET A 84 6.77 -5.44 9.10
N LYS A 85 7.50 -4.52 8.47
CA LYS A 85 8.89 -4.17 8.82
C LYS A 85 9.00 -3.22 10.01
N GLY A 86 7.88 -2.74 10.55
CA GLY A 86 7.86 -1.77 11.65
C GLY A 86 8.29 -0.36 11.23
N ALA A 87 8.25 -0.05 9.94
CA ALA A 87 8.45 1.30 9.43
C ALA A 87 7.13 2.08 9.50
N SER A 88 7.22 3.36 9.83
CA SER A 88 6.09 4.27 9.88
C SER A 88 5.87 5.00 8.54
N LEU A 89 4.67 5.55 8.35
CA LEU A 89 4.41 6.43 7.21
C LEU A 89 5.30 7.69 7.24
N ASP A 90 5.69 8.16 8.42
CA ASP A 90 6.59 9.30 8.57
C ASP A 90 8.02 8.97 8.10
N ASP A 91 8.49 7.74 8.29
CA ASP A 91 9.77 7.27 7.75
C ASP A 91 9.76 7.32 6.22
N LEU A 92 8.68 6.83 5.59
CA LEU A 92 8.50 6.89 4.14
C LEU A 92 8.43 8.34 3.64
N ARG A 93 7.66 9.19 4.32
CA ARG A 93 7.54 10.62 3.97
C ARG A 93 8.88 11.34 4.09
N ALA A 94 9.69 11.04 5.11
CA ALA A 94 11.01 11.62 5.24
C ALA A 94 11.89 11.28 4.03
N GLU A 95 11.95 10.00 3.65
CA GLU A 95 12.69 9.56 2.47
C GLU A 95 12.15 10.20 1.17
N LEU A 96 10.83 10.33 1.01
CA LEU A 96 10.22 10.97 -0.15
C LEU A 96 10.54 12.47 -0.23
N ARG A 97 10.56 13.18 0.90
CA ARG A 97 10.94 14.60 0.95
C ARG A 97 12.39 14.82 0.50
N ASP A 98 13.27 13.85 0.73
CA ASP A 98 14.67 13.94 0.29
C ASP A 98 14.83 13.73 -1.23
N ARG A 99 13.75 13.39 -1.96
CA ARG A 99 13.78 13.15 -3.43
C ARG A 99 13.51 14.41 -4.26
N PHE A 100 13.07 15.52 -3.66
CA PHE A 100 12.79 16.77 -4.36
C PHE A 100 13.29 17.99 -3.57
#